data_AF-A0A950LTA0-F1
#
_entry.id   AF-A0A950LTA0-F1
#
_cell.length_a   1.000
_cell.length_b   1.000
_cell.length_c   1.000
_cell.angle_alpha   90.00
_cell.angle_beta   90.00
_cell.angle_gamma   90.00
#
_symmetry.space_group_name_H-M   'P 1'
#
loop_
_entity.id
_entity.type
_entity.pdbx_description
1 polymer ?
#
loop_
_entity_poly.entity_id
_entity_poly.type
_entity_poly.pdbx_seq_one_letter_code
_entity_poly.pdbx_strand_id
1 'polypeptide(L)'
;QPLPAKAAVLFPTTTFAEKNGTFTNHAGRVQRIRKALQLPEGWLTDGEVFTAILNHIDSRQEHFELSGIWQSMARNGTAFANVQFDQIDPNGAPLQPTTD
;
A
#
# COMPACT_ATOMS: atom_id res chain seq x y z
N GLN A 1 12.78 2.02 25.80
CA GLN A 1 11.94 3.18 25.46
C GLN A 1 11.14 2.86 24.20
N PRO A 2 9.86 3.28 24.11
CA PRO A 2 9.07 3.07 22.91
C PRO A 2 9.64 3.89 21.75
N LEU A 3 9.56 3.34 20.53
CA LEU A 3 10.14 3.92 19.31
C LEU A 3 9.81 5.42 19.09
N PRO A 4 8.58 5.91 19.35
CA PRO A 4 8.23 7.32 19.16
C PRO A 4 9.03 8.29 20.04
N ALA A 5 9.50 7.85 21.22
CA ALA A 5 10.21 8.72 22.17
C ALA A 5 11.61 9.16 21.69
N LYS A 6 12.09 8.60 20.57
CA LYS A 6 13.40 8.92 19.98
C LYS A 6 13.31 9.48 18.56
N ALA A 7 12.11 9.58 17.98
CA ALA A 7 11.93 10.10 16.64
C ALA A 7 12.00 11.63 16.66
N ALA A 8 12.72 12.23 15.71
CA ALA A 8 12.73 13.68 15.53
C ALA A 8 11.45 14.19 14.84
N VAL A 9 10.82 13.34 14.02
CA VAL A 9 9.63 13.66 13.25
C VAL A 9 8.69 12.45 13.28
N LEU A 10 7.39 12.72 13.35
CA LEU A 10 6.33 11.72 13.31
C LEU A 10 5.32 12.12 12.23
N PHE A 11 5.02 11.19 11.32
CA PHE A 11 3.95 11.35 10.34
C PHE A 11 2.79 10.43 10.72
N PRO A 12 1.63 10.97 11.15
CA PRO A 12 0.46 10.14 11.39
C PRO A 12 -0.06 9.57 10.07
N THR A 13 -0.47 8.30 10.09
CA THR A 13 -1.08 7.61 8.95
C THR A 13 -2.31 6.83 9.38
N THR A 14 -2.99 6.24 8.41
CA THR A 14 -4.23 5.46 8.60
C THR A 14 -4.00 4.00 8.97
N THR A 15 -4.97 3.44 9.68
CA THR A 15 -5.08 2.00 9.95
C THR A 15 -5.53 1.23 8.70
N PHE A 16 -5.49 -0.11 8.76
CA PHE A 16 -5.94 -0.96 7.65
C PHE A 16 -7.44 -0.78 7.32
N ALA A 17 -8.26 -0.45 8.31
CA ALA A 17 -9.70 -0.30 8.13
C ALA A 17 -10.06 1.00 7.39
N GLU A 18 -9.13 1.94 7.29
CA GLU A 18 -9.36 3.26 6.69
C GLU A 18 -8.85 3.33 5.24
N LYS A 19 -8.21 2.27 4.72
CA LYS A 19 -7.59 2.27 3.38
C LYS A 19 -7.89 1.00 2.57
N ASN A 20 -7.74 1.13 1.25
CA ASN A 20 -7.78 -0.01 0.33
C ASN A 20 -6.36 -0.53 0.09
N GLY A 21 -6.22 -1.84 -0.12
CA GLY A 21 -4.91 -2.46 -0.31
C GLY A 21 -4.94 -3.97 -0.21
N THR A 22 -3.79 -4.54 0.14
CA THR A 22 -3.64 -5.98 0.37
C THR A 22 -2.68 -6.26 1.52
N PHE A 23 -2.86 -7.42 2.16
CA PHE A 23 -1.81 -8.07 2.97
C PHE A 23 -1.44 -9.41 2.34
N THR A 24 -0.17 -9.78 2.41
CA THR A 24 0.25 -11.16 2.12
C THR A 24 0.36 -11.92 3.43
N ASN A 25 -0.37 -13.02 3.55
CA ASN A 25 -0.37 -13.82 4.77
C ASN A 25 0.82 -14.81 4.81
N HIS A 26 0.98 -15.51 5.94
CA HIS A 26 2.05 -16.50 6.15
C HIS A 26 2.03 -17.69 5.18
N ALA A 27 0.88 -17.96 4.54
CA ALA A 27 0.72 -19.00 3.52
C ALA A 27 1.01 -18.47 2.09
N GLY A 28 1.57 -17.28 1.95
CA GLY A 28 1.91 -16.67 0.67
C GLY A 28 0.69 -16.22 -0.15
N ARG A 29 -0.46 -15.99 0.50
CA ARG A 29 -1.68 -15.53 -0.17
C ARG A 29 -1.87 -14.04 -0.01
N VAL A 30 -2.06 -13.34 -1.13
CA VAL A 30 -2.44 -11.94 -1.20
C VAL A 30 -3.92 -11.80 -0.90
N GLN A 31 -4.26 -11.17 0.20
CA GLN A 31 -5.63 -10.95 0.65
C GLN A 31 -5.97 -9.47 0.57
N ARG A 32 -7.19 -9.19 0.11
CA ARG A 32 -7.63 -7.81 -0.07
C ARG A 32 -8.11 -7.20 1.24
N ILE A 33 -7.61 -6.01 1.54
CA ILE A 33 -8.22 -5.12 2.53
C ILE A 33 -9.05 -4.07 1.81
N ARG A 34 -10.23 -3.79 2.37
CA ARG A 34 -11.16 -2.79 1.87
C ARG A 34 -11.36 -1.76 2.96
N LYS A 35 -11.42 -0.50 2.54
CA LYS A 35 -11.78 0.60 3.42
C LYS A 35 -13.18 0.32 4.01
N ALA A 36 -13.24 0.26 5.33
CA ALA A 36 -14.44 0.04 6.13
C ALA A 36 -14.80 1.26 6.99
N LEU A 37 -13.83 2.13 7.29
CA LEU A 37 -13.99 3.36 8.05
C LEU A 37 -13.64 4.57 7.20
N GLN A 38 -14.32 5.68 7.45
CA GLN A 38 -13.98 6.95 6.84
C GLN A 38 -12.73 7.52 7.51
N LEU A 39 -11.80 8.04 6.71
CA LEU A 39 -10.63 8.72 7.26
C LEU A 39 -11.08 9.99 7.99
N PRO A 40 -10.47 10.32 9.14
CA PRO A 40 -10.60 11.65 9.71
C PRO A 40 -10.16 12.73 8.70
N GLU A 41 -10.79 13.90 8.77
CA GLU A 41 -10.50 15.00 7.86
C GLU A 41 -9.02 15.42 7.94
N GLY A 42 -8.39 15.62 6.78
CA GLY A 42 -6.98 16.02 6.67
C GLY A 42 -5.96 14.90 6.89
N TRP A 43 -6.40 13.68 7.21
CA TRP A 43 -5.50 12.53 7.32
C TRP A 43 -5.17 11.94 5.95
N LEU A 44 -3.92 11.52 5.80
CA LEU A 44 -3.40 10.88 4.61
C LEU A 44 -3.15 9.39 4.88
N THR A 45 -3.46 8.55 3.91
CA THR A 45 -2.99 7.16 3.90
C THR A 45 -1.47 7.11 3.78
N ASP A 46 -0.88 5.97 4.12
CA ASP A 46 0.58 5.78 4.07
C ASP A 46 1.14 6.08 2.67
N GLY A 47 0.43 5.64 1.62
CA GLY A 47 0.79 5.93 0.23
C GLY A 47 0.76 7.43 -0.09
N GLU A 48 -0.28 8.14 0.34
CA GLU A 48 -0.41 9.59 0.17
C GLU A 48 0.66 10.37 0.96
N VAL A 49 1.03 9.92 2.16
CA VAL A 49 2.13 10.52 2.94
C VAL A 49 3.44 10.38 2.18
N PHE A 50 3.77 9.19 1.66
CA PHE A 50 5.00 9.01 0.87
C PHE A 50 4.99 9.82 -0.43
N THR A 51 3.86 9.88 -1.14
CA THR A 51 3.71 10.72 -2.33
C THR A 51 3.87 12.21 -2.00
N ALA A 52 3.30 12.69 -0.89
CA ALA A 52 3.46 14.08 -0.47
C ALA A 52 4.92 14.44 -0.14
N ILE A 53 5.63 13.53 0.54
CA ILE A 53 7.07 13.68 0.82
C ILE A 53 7.87 13.72 -0.48
N LEU A 54 7.62 12.81 -1.43
CA LEU A 54 8.30 12.79 -2.73
C LEU A 54 8.04 14.05 -3.55
N ASN A 55 6.78 14.52 -3.58
CA ASN A 55 6.42 15.77 -4.22
C ASN A 55 7.17 16.96 -3.63
N HIS A 56 7.36 16.97 -2.31
CA HIS A 56 8.10 18.03 -1.65
C HIS A 56 9.60 18.00 -1.97
N ILE A 57 10.22 16.82 -1.98
CA ILE A 57 11.67 16.67 -2.25
C ILE A 57 11.99 17.04 -3.70
N ASP A 58 11.20 16.54 -4.65
CA ASP A 58 11.49 16.64 -6.08
C ASP A 58 10.67 17.72 -6.80
N SER A 59 9.92 18.55 -6.06
CA SER A 59 8.99 19.56 -6.62
C SER A 59 8.01 18.98 -7.66
N ARG A 60 7.51 17.76 -7.40
CA ARG A 60 6.52 17.08 -8.24
C ARG A 60 5.08 17.40 -7.82
N GLN A 61 4.12 16.96 -8.63
CA GLN A 61 2.68 17.09 -8.35
C GLN A 61 1.95 15.78 -8.63
N GLU A 62 2.46 14.68 -8.08
CA GLU A 62 1.87 13.35 -8.23
C GLU A 62 0.77 13.09 -7.17
N HIS A 63 -0.18 12.22 -7.48
CA HIS A 63 -1.18 11.72 -6.54
C HIS A 63 -0.98 10.21 -6.32
N PHE A 64 -1.23 9.75 -5.09
CA PHE A 64 -1.12 8.32 -4.79
C PHE A 64 -2.28 7.57 -5.43
N GLU A 65 -1.96 6.65 -6.33
CA GLU A 65 -2.95 5.80 -7.00
C GLU A 65 -2.57 4.33 -6.82
N LEU A 66 -3.41 3.59 -6.10
CA LEU A 66 -3.16 2.18 -5.78
C LEU A 66 -3.07 1.33 -7.05
N SER A 67 -3.92 1.60 -8.05
CA SER A 67 -3.87 0.94 -9.36
C SER A 67 -2.53 1.17 -10.07
N GLY A 68 -1.96 2.37 -9.94
CA GLY A 68 -0.64 2.72 -10.48
C GLY A 68 0.49 1.89 -9.84
N ILE A 69 0.41 1.64 -8.53
CA ILE A 69 1.36 0.76 -7.82
C ILE A 69 1.27 -0.68 -8.35
N TRP A 70 0.07 -1.22 -8.53
CA TRP A 70 -0.13 -2.56 -9.11
C TRP A 70 0.41 -2.67 -10.53
N GLN A 71 0.14 -1.69 -11.38
CA GLN A 71 0.69 -1.64 -12.73
C GLN A 71 2.22 -1.58 -12.72
N SER A 72 2.81 -0.82 -11.79
CA SER A 72 4.26 -0.75 -11.62
C SER A 72 4.85 -2.11 -11.21
N MET A 73 4.24 -2.78 -10.22
CA MET A 73 4.65 -4.13 -9.79
C MET A 73 4.56 -5.17 -10.91
N ALA A 74 3.55 -5.07 -11.77
CA ALA A 74 3.41 -5.93 -12.94
C ALA A 74 4.47 -5.64 -14.01
N ARG A 75 4.69 -4.36 -14.35
CA ARG A 75 5.72 -3.96 -15.32
C ARG A 75 7.13 -4.35 -14.88
N ASN A 76 7.41 -4.31 -13.58
CA ASN A 76 8.72 -4.64 -13.02
C ASN A 76 8.91 -6.13 -12.73
N GLY A 77 7.98 -7.01 -13.12
CA GLY A 77 8.14 -8.46 -12.98
C GLY A 77 8.22 -8.96 -11.53
N THR A 78 7.61 -8.25 -10.58
CA THR A 78 7.60 -8.70 -9.17
C THR A 78 6.77 -9.98 -8.99
N ALA A 79 6.88 -10.65 -7.83
CA ALA A 79 6.04 -11.79 -7.47
C ALA A 79 4.52 -11.52 -7.55
N PHE A 80 4.12 -10.23 -7.57
CA PHE A 80 2.74 -9.77 -7.64
C PHE A 80 2.25 -9.56 -9.07
N ALA A 81 3.10 -9.69 -10.09
CA ALA A 81 2.78 -9.29 -11.47
C ALA A 81 1.55 -10.00 -12.05
N ASN A 82 1.30 -11.23 -11.63
CA ASN A 82 0.19 -12.06 -12.10
C ASN A 82 -1.04 -11.99 -11.19
N VAL A 83 -1.02 -11.16 -10.13
CA VAL A 83 -2.17 -10.98 -9.24
C VAL A 83 -3.00 -9.80 -9.73
N GLN A 84 -4.22 -10.09 -10.18
CA GLN A 84 -5.18 -9.06 -10.58
C GLN A 84 -5.91 -8.53 -9.33
N PHE A 85 -5.61 -7.30 -8.96
CA PHE A 85 -6.08 -6.65 -7.73
C PHE A 85 -7.60 -6.79 -7.52
N ASP A 86 -8.40 -6.57 -8.56
CA ASP A 86 -9.87 -6.61 -8.49
C ASP A 86 -10.45 -8.04 -8.54
N GLN A 87 -9.63 -9.04 -8.85
CA GLN A 87 -10.03 -10.47 -8.91
C GLN A 87 -9.52 -11.27 -7.71
N ILE A 88 -9.01 -10.60 -6.66
CA ILE A 88 -8.60 -11.29 -5.44
C ILE A 88 -9.83 -11.86 -4.74
N ASP A 89 -9.91 -13.20 -4.71
CA ASP A 89 -10.96 -13.96 -4.03
C ASP A 89 -11.01 -13.69 -2.51
N PRO A 90 -12.13 -14.02 -1.84
CA PRO A 90 -12.24 -13.91 -0.38
C PRO A 90 -11.14 -14.67 0.39
N ASN A 91 -10.66 -15.79 -0.17
CA ASN A 91 -9.55 -16.58 0.40
C ASN A 91 -8.16 -16.06 -0.01
N GLY A 92 -8.10 -14.93 -0.72
CA GLY A 92 -6.89 -14.37 -1.31
C GLY A 92 -6.44 -15.06 -2.60
N ALA A 93 -5.45 -14.48 -3.27
CA ALA A 93 -4.78 -15.04 -4.44
C ALA A 93 -3.40 -15.59 -4.06
N PRO A 94 -2.95 -16.74 -4.59
CA PRO A 94 -1.60 -17.22 -4.35
C PRO A 94 -0.58 -16.31 -5.04
N LEU A 95 0.55 -16.03 -4.39
CA LEU A 95 1.72 -15.52 -5.10
C LEU A 95 2.30 -16.63 -5.97
N GLN A 96 2.66 -16.29 -7.20
CA GLN A 96 3.43 -17.19 -8.05
C GLN A 96 4.92 -17.03 -7.69
N PRO A 97 5.70 -18.12 -7.69
CA PRO A 97 7.15 -18.01 -7.61
C PRO A 97 7.65 -17.09 -8.73
N THR A 98 8.52 -16.13 -8.40
CA THR A 98 9.20 -15.34 -9.44
C THR A 98 10.00 -16.31 -10.30
N THR A 99 9.76 -16.28 -11.60
CA THR A 99 10.62 -17.00 -12.55
C THR A 99 11.88 -16.15 -12.68
N ASP A 100 12.97 -16.61 -12.08
CA ASP A 100 14.31 -16.07 -12.32
C ASP A 100 14.73 -16.30 -13.78
#